data_AF-A0A453S8D5-F1
#
_entry.id   AF-A0A453S8D5-F1
#
_cell.length_a   1.000
_cell.length_b   1.000
_cell.length_c   1.000
_cell.angle_alpha   90.00
_cell.angle_beta   90.00
_cell.angle_gamma   90.00
#
_symmetry.space_group_name_H-M   'P 1'
#
loop_
_entity.id
_entity.type
_entity.pdbx_description
1 polymer ?
#
loop_
_entity_poly.entity_id
_entity_poly.type
_entity_poly.pdbx_seq_one_letter_code
_entity_poly.pdbx_strand_id
1 'polypeptide(L)'
;FKGHGMLAPFTAGWQSTDVHPLVIDRSEGAYVYDINGKKYIDALAGLWCTALGGSEPRLVKAATEQLNKLPFYHSFWNRTTKPSLDLANDVLNMFTAREMGKVFFANSGSEANDSQVKLVWYYNNAMGRPDKKKFIARSKSYHGSTLISASLSGLPALHQKFDLPAPFVLHTDCPHYWRFHLPDETEEEFSTRLANNLENLILKEGPET
;
A
#
# COMPACT_ATOMS: atom_id res chain seq x y z
N PHE A 1 1.51 29.97 5.89
CA PHE A 1 0.70 28.95 6.56
C PHE A 1 1.45 28.26 7.71
N LYS A 2 2.24 28.98 8.51
CA LYS A 2 2.81 28.45 9.76
C LYS A 2 1.68 28.29 10.79
N GLY A 3 1.69 27.22 11.56
CA GLY A 3 0.60 26.91 12.50
C GLY A 3 -0.71 26.56 11.79
N HIS A 4 -0.64 25.92 10.63
CA HIS A 4 -1.85 25.54 9.88
C HIS A 4 -2.70 24.51 10.62
N GLY A 5 -4.02 24.52 10.39
CA GLY A 5 -4.98 23.61 11.04
C GLY A 5 -4.95 22.15 10.57
N MET A 6 -4.14 21.81 9.56
CA MET A 6 -4.04 20.43 9.07
C MET A 6 -3.23 19.54 10.01
N LEU A 7 -3.81 18.39 10.40
CA LEU A 7 -3.04 17.28 10.97
C LEU A 7 -2.32 16.56 9.82
N ALA A 8 -1.11 17.03 9.52
CA ALA A 8 -0.34 16.55 8.38
C ALA A 8 0.13 15.09 8.59
N PRO A 9 -0.10 14.17 7.62
CA PRO A 9 0.34 12.79 7.74
C PRO A 9 1.87 12.71 7.73
N PHE A 10 2.44 11.76 8.50
CA PHE A 10 3.89 11.54 8.60
C PHE A 10 4.72 12.81 8.87
N THR A 11 4.14 13.79 9.56
CA THR A 11 4.76 15.08 9.86
C THR A 11 4.85 15.25 11.37
N ALA A 12 6.03 15.58 11.89
CA ALA A 12 6.19 15.83 13.31
C ALA A 12 5.39 17.09 13.71
N GLY A 13 4.68 17.06 14.84
CA GLY A 13 3.77 18.16 15.23
C GLY A 13 4.43 19.53 15.33
N TRP A 14 5.71 19.58 15.70
CA TRP A 14 6.50 20.82 15.73
C TRP A 14 6.69 21.42 14.33
N GLN A 15 6.76 20.61 13.26
CA GLN A 15 6.90 21.13 11.90
C GLN A 15 5.64 21.87 11.45
N SER A 16 4.46 21.33 11.76
CA SER A 16 3.18 21.97 11.45
C SER A 16 2.94 23.27 12.25
N THR A 17 3.51 23.37 13.44
CA THR A 17 3.33 24.52 14.34
C THR A 17 4.39 25.60 14.11
N ASP A 18 5.64 25.22 13.90
CA ASP A 18 6.78 26.15 13.92
C ASP A 18 7.31 26.53 12.53
N VAL A 19 6.96 25.78 11.48
CA VAL A 19 7.52 25.96 10.12
C VAL A 19 6.42 26.28 9.12
N HIS A 20 6.75 27.06 8.08
CA HIS A 20 5.86 27.24 6.94
C HIS A 20 5.97 26.01 6.02
N PRO A 21 4.86 25.35 5.65
CA PRO A 21 4.91 24.25 4.69
C PRO A 21 5.30 24.78 3.30
N LEU A 22 5.95 23.93 2.51
CA LEU A 22 6.05 24.14 1.07
C LEU A 22 4.68 23.88 0.45
N VAL A 23 4.04 24.93 -0.07
CA VAL A 23 2.71 24.82 -0.68
C VAL A 23 2.87 24.66 -2.19
N ILE A 24 2.55 23.47 -2.69
CA ILE A 24 2.54 23.15 -4.12
C ILE A 24 1.24 23.66 -4.74
N ASP A 25 1.34 24.34 -5.89
CA ASP A 25 0.24 25.01 -6.58
C ASP A 25 -0.17 24.29 -7.87
N ARG A 26 0.81 23.96 -8.73
CA ARG A 26 0.54 23.28 -10.01
C ARG A 26 1.64 22.29 -10.38
N SER A 27 1.32 21.42 -11.32
CA SER A 27 2.20 20.36 -11.82
C SER A 27 2.21 20.34 -13.35
N GLU A 28 3.33 19.99 -13.96
CA GLU A 28 3.49 19.89 -15.41
C GLU A 28 4.55 18.84 -15.74
N GLY A 29 4.12 17.70 -16.28
CA GLY A 29 5.02 16.57 -16.53
C GLY A 29 5.70 16.11 -15.23
N ALA A 30 7.03 16.05 -15.21
CA ALA A 30 7.81 15.66 -14.03
C ALA A 30 8.13 16.84 -13.07
N TYR A 31 7.46 17.99 -13.22
CA TYR A 31 7.72 19.18 -12.43
C TYR A 31 6.51 19.60 -11.60
N VAL A 32 6.79 20.17 -10.43
CA VAL A 32 5.82 20.89 -9.61
C VAL A 32 6.29 22.31 -9.36
N TYR A 33 5.33 23.22 -9.10
CA TYR A 33 5.59 24.62 -8.82
C TYR A 33 4.92 24.98 -7.51
N ASP A 34 5.61 25.72 -6.66
CA ASP A 34 5.00 26.27 -5.45
C ASP A 34 4.17 27.54 -5.73
N ILE A 35 3.44 28.01 -4.73
CA ILE A 35 2.60 29.23 -4.81
C ILE A 35 3.39 30.51 -5.10
N ASN A 36 4.72 30.50 -4.99
CA ASN A 36 5.59 31.62 -5.36
C ASN A 36 6.15 31.46 -6.79
N GLY A 37 5.73 30.42 -7.51
CA GLY A 37 6.15 30.11 -8.87
C GLY A 37 7.49 29.38 -8.99
N LYS A 38 8.13 28.99 -7.88
CA LYS A 38 9.41 28.26 -7.95
C LYS A 38 9.18 26.84 -8.46
N LYS A 39 9.97 26.44 -9.45
CA LYS A 39 9.90 25.13 -10.11
C LYS A 39 10.78 24.10 -9.39
N TYR A 40 10.27 22.89 -9.25
CA TYR A 40 10.96 21.74 -8.67
C TYR A 40 10.81 20.53 -9.60
N ILE A 41 11.87 19.73 -9.72
CA ILE A 41 11.75 18.38 -10.27
C ILE A 41 11.13 17.48 -9.20
N ASP A 42 10.04 16.80 -9.53
CA ASP A 42 9.42 15.82 -8.66
C ASP A 42 10.00 14.43 -8.97
N ALA A 43 11.15 14.15 -8.36
CA ALA A 43 11.84 12.87 -8.50
C ALA A 43 11.15 11.71 -7.76
N LEU A 44 10.04 11.97 -7.05
CA LEU A 44 9.29 10.97 -6.28
C LEU A 44 7.92 10.63 -6.92
N ALA A 45 7.53 11.33 -7.98
CA ALA A 45 6.20 11.23 -8.58
C ALA A 45 5.08 11.40 -7.53
N GLY A 46 5.15 12.50 -6.79
CA GLY A 46 4.36 12.84 -5.62
C GLY A 46 4.73 11.94 -4.45
N LEU A 47 4.08 10.79 -4.41
CA LEU A 47 4.43 9.70 -3.52
C LEU A 47 4.23 8.38 -4.27
N TRP A 48 5.08 8.16 -5.29
CA TRP A 48 5.11 6.96 -6.14
C TRP A 48 3.86 6.74 -7.01
N CYS A 49 3.01 7.75 -7.21
CA CYS A 49 1.68 7.56 -7.79
C CYS A 49 1.41 8.37 -9.07
N THR A 50 2.20 9.39 -9.40
CA THR A 50 1.99 10.23 -10.60
C THR A 50 2.88 9.81 -11.77
N ALA A 51 2.87 8.53 -12.13
CA ALA A 51 3.79 7.95 -13.13
C ALA A 51 3.66 8.56 -14.54
N LEU A 52 2.49 9.09 -14.90
CA LEU A 52 2.25 9.75 -16.20
C LEU A 52 2.52 11.27 -16.15
N GLY A 53 3.05 11.77 -15.04
CA GLY A 53 3.30 13.19 -14.82
C GLY A 53 2.05 13.98 -14.42
N GLY A 54 2.30 15.19 -13.95
CA GLY A 54 1.27 16.12 -13.49
C GLY A 54 0.48 16.74 -14.65
N SER A 55 -0.84 16.86 -14.45
CA SER A 55 -1.77 17.54 -15.36
C SER A 55 -1.84 16.96 -16.79
N GLU A 56 -1.72 15.63 -16.93
CA GLU A 56 -1.85 14.92 -18.22
C GLU A 56 -3.23 15.19 -18.87
N PRO A 57 -3.33 15.93 -20.01
CA PRO A 57 -4.62 16.31 -20.57
C PRO A 57 -5.58 15.17 -20.90
N ARG A 58 -5.13 13.96 -21.26
CA ARG A 58 -6.05 12.84 -21.53
C ARG A 58 -6.73 12.36 -20.25
N LEU A 59 -6.01 12.31 -19.12
CA LEU A 59 -6.57 11.93 -17.83
C LEU A 59 -7.56 12.99 -17.34
N VAL A 60 -7.21 14.27 -17.44
CA VAL A 60 -8.10 15.38 -17.05
C VAL A 60 -9.40 15.35 -17.86
N LYS A 61 -9.30 15.15 -19.18
CA LYS A 61 -10.46 15.04 -20.07
C LYS A 61 -11.34 13.85 -19.69
N ALA A 62 -10.77 12.66 -19.54
CA ALA A 62 -11.52 11.45 -19.19
C ALA A 62 -12.24 11.58 -17.84
N ALA A 63 -11.57 12.14 -16.82
CA ALA A 63 -12.17 12.39 -15.52
C ALA A 63 -13.33 13.40 -15.60
N THR A 64 -13.13 14.52 -16.31
CA THR A 64 -14.15 15.57 -16.46
C THR A 64 -15.38 15.06 -17.21
N GLU A 65 -15.18 14.29 -18.28
CA GLU A 65 -16.29 13.67 -19.03
C GLU A 65 -17.11 12.71 -18.15
N GLN A 66 -16.44 11.86 -17.35
CA GLN A 66 -17.13 10.95 -16.45
C GLN A 66 -17.84 11.70 -15.31
N LEU A 67 -17.24 12.74 -14.73
CA LEU A 67 -17.86 13.56 -13.69
C LEU A 67 -19.13 14.27 -14.18
N ASN A 68 -19.11 14.79 -15.41
CA ASN A 68 -20.30 15.40 -16.03
C ASN A 68 -21.39 14.38 -16.35
N LYS A 69 -21.03 13.12 -16.61
CA LYS A 69 -21.99 12.05 -16.95
C LYS A 69 -22.60 11.39 -15.71
N LEU A 70 -21.76 10.98 -14.77
CA LEU A 70 -22.14 10.31 -13.52
C LEU A 70 -20.99 10.45 -12.52
N PRO A 71 -21.05 11.42 -11.59
CA PRO A 71 -19.94 11.70 -10.68
C PRO A 71 -19.74 10.61 -9.63
N PHE A 72 -20.80 9.90 -9.24
CA PHE A 72 -20.71 8.80 -8.29
C PHE A 72 -21.93 7.86 -8.38
N TYR A 73 -21.68 6.56 -8.25
CA TYR A 73 -22.66 5.56 -7.88
C TYR A 73 -21.95 4.36 -7.23
N HIS A 74 -22.62 3.64 -6.35
CA HIS A 74 -22.02 2.53 -5.59
C HIS A 74 -21.95 1.23 -6.41
N SER A 75 -21.14 0.27 -5.94
CA SER A 75 -20.97 -1.07 -6.56
C SER A 75 -21.53 -2.22 -5.72
N PHE A 76 -22.67 -2.01 -5.05
CA PHE A 76 -23.32 -3.02 -4.19
C PHE A 76 -24.53 -3.65 -4.87
N TRP A 77 -24.89 -4.86 -4.42
CA TRP A 77 -26.08 -5.60 -4.87
C TRP A 77 -26.16 -5.73 -6.40
N ASN A 78 -25.07 -6.10 -7.05
CA ASN A 78 -24.99 -6.26 -8.50
C ASN A 78 -25.38 -5.00 -9.31
N ARG A 79 -25.13 -3.82 -8.74
CA ARG A 79 -25.11 -2.54 -9.47
C ARG A 79 -23.66 -2.10 -9.59
N THR A 80 -23.31 -1.47 -10.70
CA THR A 80 -21.96 -0.96 -10.95
C THR A 80 -21.97 0.03 -12.12
N THR A 81 -20.82 0.60 -12.43
CA THR A 81 -20.64 1.53 -13.56
C THR A 81 -19.86 0.87 -14.69
N LYS A 82 -20.10 1.31 -15.93
CA LYS A 82 -19.32 0.82 -17.09
C LYS A 82 -17.80 0.99 -16.90
N PRO A 83 -17.27 2.14 -16.43
CA PRO A 83 -15.83 2.27 -16.17
C PRO A 83 -15.27 1.22 -15.21
N SER A 84 -16.04 0.81 -14.19
CA SER A 84 -15.59 -0.22 -13.25
C SER A 84 -15.49 -1.60 -13.91
N LEU A 85 -16.44 -1.94 -14.79
CA LEU A 85 -16.42 -3.19 -15.55
C LEU A 85 -15.29 -3.21 -16.59
N ASP A 86 -15.11 -2.11 -17.32
CA ASP A 86 -14.02 -1.97 -18.29
C ASP A 86 -12.66 -2.13 -17.59
N LEU A 87 -12.44 -1.40 -16.47
CA LEU A 87 -11.21 -1.48 -15.70
C LEU A 87 -10.95 -2.88 -15.13
N ALA A 88 -11.99 -3.56 -14.63
CA ALA A 88 -11.84 -4.92 -14.12
C ALA A 88 -11.37 -5.89 -15.22
N ASN A 89 -11.91 -5.75 -16.43
CA ASN A 89 -11.48 -6.55 -17.58
C ASN A 89 -10.04 -6.23 -18.00
N ASP A 90 -9.70 -4.94 -18.08
CA ASP A 90 -8.34 -4.51 -18.45
C ASP A 90 -7.30 -5.03 -17.46
N VAL A 91 -7.57 -4.91 -16.15
CA VAL A 91 -6.68 -5.44 -15.09
C VAL A 91 -6.51 -6.95 -15.25
N LEU A 92 -7.59 -7.71 -15.42
CA LEU A 92 -7.50 -9.17 -15.58
C LEU A 92 -6.74 -9.60 -16.84
N ASN A 93 -6.79 -8.80 -17.91
CA ASN A 93 -6.05 -9.06 -19.14
C ASN A 93 -4.55 -8.82 -19.01
N MET A 94 -4.10 -8.04 -18.02
CA MET A 94 -2.66 -7.82 -17.75
C MET A 94 -1.98 -9.03 -17.10
N PHE A 95 -2.73 -9.92 -16.44
CA PHE A 95 -2.17 -11.07 -15.73
C PHE A 95 -2.38 -12.38 -16.49
N THR A 96 -1.36 -13.26 -16.44
CA THR A 96 -1.40 -14.58 -17.07
C THR A 96 -2.20 -15.59 -16.25
N ALA A 97 -2.23 -15.46 -14.92
CA ALA A 97 -2.98 -16.32 -14.00
C ALA A 97 -4.40 -15.78 -13.76
N ARG A 98 -5.32 -16.03 -14.71
CA ARG A 98 -6.67 -15.42 -14.71
C ARG A 98 -7.86 -16.38 -14.66
N GLU A 99 -7.62 -17.69 -14.58
CA GLU A 99 -8.67 -18.72 -14.77
C GLU A 99 -9.86 -18.59 -13.79
N MET A 100 -9.66 -17.93 -12.64
CA MET A 100 -10.72 -17.53 -11.70
C MET A 100 -10.56 -16.09 -11.16
N GLY A 101 -9.88 -15.22 -11.91
CA GLY A 101 -9.54 -13.88 -11.45
C GLY A 101 -10.78 -12.99 -11.23
N LYS A 102 -10.79 -12.26 -10.12
CA LYS A 102 -11.76 -11.19 -9.82
C LYS A 102 -11.02 -9.97 -9.30
N VAL A 103 -11.53 -8.78 -9.62
CA VAL A 103 -11.00 -7.51 -9.13
C VAL A 103 -11.94 -6.95 -8.08
N PHE A 104 -11.36 -6.62 -6.92
CA PHE A 104 -12.03 -5.87 -5.86
C PHE A 104 -11.38 -4.49 -5.79
N PHE A 105 -12.18 -3.42 -5.91
CA PHE A 105 -11.68 -2.05 -5.88
C PHE A 105 -11.73 -1.47 -4.46
N ALA A 106 -10.65 -0.80 -4.08
CA ALA A 106 -10.50 -0.04 -2.85
C ALA A 106 -9.94 1.36 -3.18
N ASN A 107 -9.99 2.29 -2.22
CA ASN A 107 -9.55 3.67 -2.45
C ASN A 107 -8.09 3.90 -2.08
N SER A 108 -7.49 2.97 -1.33
CA SER A 108 -6.09 3.04 -0.92
C SER A 108 -5.44 1.65 -0.89
N GLY A 109 -4.11 1.63 -0.92
CA GLY A 109 -3.34 0.39 -0.71
C GLY A 109 -3.58 -0.23 0.68
N SER A 110 -3.80 0.59 1.71
CA SER A 110 -4.14 0.12 3.05
C SER A 110 -5.47 -0.64 3.08
N GLU A 111 -6.53 -0.09 2.47
CA GLU A 111 -7.84 -0.75 2.37
C GLU A 111 -7.77 -2.03 1.53
N ALA A 112 -6.96 -2.03 0.47
CA ALA A 112 -6.72 -3.21 -0.34
C ALA A 112 -6.09 -4.35 0.50
N ASN A 113 -5.07 -4.04 1.30
CA ASN A 113 -4.41 -5.04 2.17
C ASN A 113 -5.33 -5.53 3.30
N ASP A 114 -6.14 -4.66 3.90
CA ASP A 114 -7.15 -5.08 4.89
C ASP A 114 -8.18 -6.03 4.26
N SER A 115 -8.58 -5.76 3.02
CA SER A 115 -9.48 -6.63 2.27
C SER A 115 -8.84 -7.98 1.97
N GLN A 116 -7.54 -8.02 1.63
CA GLN A 116 -6.80 -9.28 1.44
C GLN A 116 -6.77 -10.12 2.72
N VAL A 117 -6.49 -9.50 3.87
CA VAL A 117 -6.52 -10.21 5.16
C VAL A 117 -7.88 -10.85 5.42
N LYS A 118 -8.96 -10.08 5.21
CA LYS A 118 -10.33 -10.59 5.37
C LYS A 118 -10.66 -11.71 4.40
N LEU A 119 -10.21 -11.63 3.14
CA LEU A 119 -10.44 -12.67 2.14
C LEU A 119 -9.74 -13.98 2.51
N VAL A 120 -8.49 -13.93 2.97
CA VAL A 120 -7.74 -15.11 3.43
C VAL A 120 -8.39 -15.72 4.68
N TRP A 121 -8.81 -14.90 5.64
CA TRP A 121 -9.55 -15.40 6.80
C TRP A 121 -10.87 -16.06 6.42
N TYR A 122 -11.63 -15.44 5.51
CA TYR A 122 -12.88 -15.98 5.00
C TYR A 122 -12.66 -17.31 4.27
N TYR A 123 -11.63 -17.37 3.42
CA TYR A 123 -11.23 -18.58 2.72
C TYR A 123 -10.91 -19.72 3.69
N ASN A 124 -10.09 -19.48 4.72
CA ASN A 124 -9.77 -20.53 5.70
C ASN A 124 -10.99 -20.98 6.50
N ASN A 125 -11.87 -20.06 6.89
CA ASN A 125 -13.14 -20.42 7.53
C ASN A 125 -14.02 -21.29 6.63
N ALA A 126 -14.18 -20.91 5.35
CA ALA A 126 -14.97 -21.66 4.39
C ALA A 126 -14.40 -23.08 4.14
N MET A 127 -13.09 -23.25 4.29
CA MET A 127 -12.39 -24.54 4.19
C MET A 127 -12.36 -25.33 5.50
N GLY A 128 -13.04 -24.89 6.57
CA GLY A 128 -13.07 -25.59 7.86
C GLY A 128 -11.76 -25.49 8.66
N ARG A 129 -10.93 -24.47 8.39
CA ARG A 129 -9.66 -24.19 9.09
C ARG A 129 -9.79 -22.89 9.91
N PRO A 130 -10.60 -22.87 10.98
CA PRO A 130 -10.89 -21.64 11.72
C PRO A 130 -9.67 -21.07 12.45
N ASP A 131 -8.67 -21.89 12.77
CA ASP A 131 -7.46 -21.45 13.46
C ASP A 131 -6.41 -20.86 12.52
N LYS A 132 -6.55 -21.08 11.19
CA LYS A 132 -5.59 -20.64 10.16
C LYS A 132 -5.71 -19.15 9.83
N LYS A 133 -5.14 -18.29 10.67
CA LYS A 133 -5.38 -16.84 10.72
C LYS A 133 -4.14 -15.97 10.76
N LYS A 134 -2.97 -16.54 11.02
CA LYS A 134 -1.73 -15.77 11.14
C LYS A 134 -1.26 -15.27 9.78
N PHE A 135 -0.61 -14.11 9.79
CA PHE A 135 0.07 -13.51 8.64
C PHE A 135 1.53 -13.32 8.97
N ILE A 136 2.40 -13.71 8.04
CA ILE A 136 3.83 -13.44 8.14
C ILE A 136 4.16 -12.34 7.14
N ALA A 137 4.47 -11.16 7.64
CA ALA A 137 5.05 -10.07 6.89
C ALA A 137 6.58 -10.06 7.08
N ARG A 138 7.26 -9.02 6.59
CA ARG A 138 8.73 -8.90 6.67
C ARG A 138 9.13 -7.68 7.46
N SER A 139 10.24 -7.77 8.17
CA SER A 139 10.89 -6.58 8.72
C SER A 139 11.18 -5.58 7.59
N LYS A 140 10.96 -4.28 7.86
CA LYS A 140 11.05 -3.16 6.90
C LYS A 140 10.01 -3.15 5.76
N SER A 141 8.97 -4.00 5.79
CA SER A 141 7.88 -3.93 4.82
C SER A 141 6.98 -2.69 5.03
N TYR A 142 6.31 -2.24 3.97
CA TYR A 142 5.24 -1.25 4.04
C TYR A 142 4.00 -1.80 3.34
N HIS A 143 2.90 -1.91 4.09
CA HIS A 143 1.61 -2.40 3.59
C HIS A 143 0.47 -1.40 3.82
N GLY A 144 0.71 -0.30 4.52
CA GLY A 144 -0.29 0.74 4.74
C GLY A 144 -0.34 1.22 6.19
N SER A 145 -1.39 1.96 6.51
CA SER A 145 -1.55 2.68 7.78
C SER A 145 -2.92 2.51 8.45
N THR A 146 -3.79 1.63 7.94
CA THR A 146 -4.95 1.14 8.73
C THR A 146 -4.45 0.21 9.84
N LEU A 147 -5.28 -0.16 10.81
CA LEU A 147 -4.83 -1.02 11.92
C LEU A 147 -4.19 -2.34 11.46
N ILE A 148 -4.83 -3.03 10.50
CA ILE A 148 -4.35 -4.31 9.97
C ILE A 148 -3.12 -4.07 9.08
N SER A 149 -3.20 -3.18 8.08
CA SER A 149 -2.07 -2.92 7.19
C SER A 149 -0.85 -2.28 7.87
N ALA A 150 -1.04 -1.51 8.95
CA ALA A 150 0.03 -1.01 9.80
C ALA A 150 0.67 -2.17 10.60
N SER A 151 -0.13 -3.13 11.10
CA SER A 151 0.41 -4.35 11.71
C SER A 151 1.28 -5.13 10.73
N LEU A 152 0.82 -5.29 9.48
CA LEU A 152 1.59 -5.95 8.42
C LEU A 152 2.88 -5.18 8.07
N SER A 153 2.91 -3.86 8.22
CA SER A 153 4.10 -3.05 7.93
C SER A 153 5.19 -3.29 8.96
N GLY A 154 6.38 -3.73 8.55
CA GLY A 154 7.53 -3.95 9.43
C GLY A 154 8.34 -2.68 9.76
N LEU A 155 7.68 -1.53 9.94
CA LEU A 155 8.31 -0.24 10.23
C LEU A 155 7.92 0.23 11.64
N PRO A 156 8.88 0.37 12.59
CA PRO A 156 8.57 0.74 13.98
C PRO A 156 7.78 2.04 14.14
N ALA A 157 7.99 3.03 13.25
CA ALA A 157 7.27 4.30 13.30
C ALA A 157 5.76 4.16 13.07
N LEU A 158 5.30 3.07 12.45
CA LEU A 158 3.88 2.76 12.29
C LEU A 158 3.29 2.02 13.49
N HIS A 159 4.12 1.56 14.43
CA HIS A 159 3.70 0.74 15.57
C HIS A 159 3.78 1.48 16.90
N GLN A 160 4.82 2.29 17.07
CA GLN A 160 5.09 3.01 18.30
C GLN A 160 3.88 3.85 18.71
N LYS A 161 3.39 3.63 19.95
CA LYS A 161 2.24 4.32 20.55
C LYS A 161 0.87 3.97 19.93
N PHE A 162 0.78 2.90 19.15
CA PHE A 162 -0.48 2.41 18.55
C PHE A 162 -0.84 0.98 18.94
N ASP A 163 -0.10 0.36 19.87
CA ASP A 163 -0.29 -1.02 20.33
C ASP A 163 -0.28 -2.05 19.18
N LEU A 164 0.61 -1.83 18.20
CA LEU A 164 0.82 -2.70 17.04
C LEU A 164 2.19 -3.40 17.12
N PRO A 165 2.37 -4.54 16.41
CA PRO A 165 1.40 -5.22 15.54
C PRO A 165 0.29 -5.96 16.29
N ALA A 166 -0.84 -6.17 15.61
CA ALA A 166 -1.90 -7.05 16.11
C ALA A 166 -1.39 -8.50 16.32
N PRO A 167 -1.91 -9.26 17.30
CA PRO A 167 -1.35 -10.57 17.68
C PRO A 167 -1.28 -11.63 16.58
N PHE A 168 -2.08 -11.51 15.52
CA PHE A 168 -2.08 -12.45 14.39
C PHE A 168 -1.02 -12.11 13.32
N VAL A 169 -0.26 -11.03 13.48
CA VAL A 169 0.77 -10.62 12.53
C VAL A 169 2.16 -10.87 13.12
N LEU A 170 2.97 -11.56 12.34
CA LEU A 170 4.36 -11.86 12.61
C LEU A 170 5.24 -11.19 11.55
N HIS A 171 6.53 -11.00 11.87
CA HIS A 171 7.51 -10.49 10.90
C HIS A 171 8.69 -11.44 10.81
N THR A 172 8.97 -11.91 9.59
CA THR A 172 10.22 -12.58 9.25
C THR A 172 11.30 -11.58 8.83
N ASP A 173 12.44 -12.08 8.36
CA ASP A 173 13.60 -11.30 7.96
C ASP A 173 13.33 -10.28 6.84
N CYS A 174 14.19 -9.26 6.78
CA CYS A 174 14.26 -8.33 5.67
C CYS A 174 15.28 -8.84 4.62
N PRO A 175 14.88 -9.14 3.37
CA PRO A 175 15.80 -9.59 2.32
C PRO A 175 16.54 -8.40 1.70
N HIS A 176 17.33 -7.72 2.53
CA HIS A 176 18.24 -6.66 2.10
C HIS A 176 19.66 -7.14 2.31
N TYR A 177 20.19 -7.85 1.32
CA TYR A 177 21.51 -8.49 1.34
C TYR A 177 22.61 -7.55 1.84
N TRP A 178 22.74 -6.36 1.22
CA TRP A 178 23.77 -5.38 1.61
C TRP A 178 23.74 -4.99 3.09
N ARG A 179 22.58 -5.02 3.76
CA ARG A 179 22.45 -4.71 5.19
C ARG A 179 22.57 -5.92 6.11
N PHE A 180 22.11 -7.09 5.68
CA PHE A 180 21.81 -8.22 6.56
C PHE A 180 22.49 -9.55 6.19
N HIS A 181 23.36 -9.54 5.18
CA HIS A 181 24.26 -10.67 4.94
C HIS A 181 25.24 -10.81 6.11
N LEU A 182 25.61 -12.06 6.39
CA LEU A 182 26.69 -12.38 7.31
C LEU A 182 28.05 -12.18 6.59
N PRO A 183 29.16 -11.99 7.32
CA PRO A 183 30.48 -11.99 6.71
C PRO A 183 30.68 -13.25 5.85
N ASP A 184 31.20 -13.04 4.64
CA ASP A 184 31.49 -14.08 3.63
C ASP A 184 30.26 -14.85 3.09
N GLU A 185 29.04 -14.46 3.45
CA GLU A 185 27.80 -15.06 2.93
C GLU A 185 27.48 -14.51 1.54
N THR A 186 27.28 -15.40 0.56
CA THR A 186 26.84 -15.05 -0.80
C THR A 186 25.36 -14.66 -0.86
N GLU A 187 24.91 -14.02 -1.94
CA GLU A 187 23.49 -13.67 -2.13
C GLU A 187 22.57 -14.91 -2.13
N GLU A 188 23.06 -16.04 -2.63
CA GLU A 188 22.34 -17.30 -2.65
C GLU A 188 22.22 -17.90 -1.23
N GLU A 189 23.33 -17.98 -0.50
CA GLU A 189 23.34 -18.46 0.90
C GLU A 189 22.47 -17.59 1.80
N PHE A 190 22.52 -16.26 1.63
CA PHE A 190 21.62 -15.31 2.29
C PHE A 190 20.16 -15.63 2.02
N SER A 191 19.81 -15.84 0.74
CA SER A 191 18.43 -16.17 0.33
C SER A 191 17.98 -17.50 0.90
N THR A 192 18.83 -18.53 0.88
CA THR A 192 18.57 -19.84 1.48
C THR A 192 18.36 -19.73 2.99
N ARG A 193 19.18 -18.95 3.69
CA ARG A 193 19.01 -18.70 5.13
C ARG A 193 17.67 -18.03 5.43
N LEU A 194 17.27 -17.03 4.65
CA LEU A 194 15.97 -16.36 4.87
C LEU A 194 14.79 -17.29 4.59
N ALA A 195 14.90 -18.18 3.60
CA ALA A 195 13.90 -19.22 3.35
C ALA A 195 13.78 -20.18 4.54
N ASN A 196 14.90 -20.65 5.07
CA ASN A 196 14.94 -21.53 6.24
C ASN A 196 14.38 -20.84 7.49
N ASN A 197 14.68 -19.55 7.69
CA ASN A 197 14.13 -18.77 8.81
C ASN A 197 12.60 -18.64 8.71
N LEU A 198 12.07 -18.41 7.51
CA LEU A 198 10.62 -18.40 7.28
C LEU A 198 9.99 -19.76 7.58
N GLU A 199 10.58 -20.86 7.10
CA GLU A 199 10.10 -22.22 7.38
C GLU A 199 10.10 -22.52 8.88
N ASN A 200 11.20 -22.20 9.58
CA ASN A 200 11.32 -22.36 11.02
C ASN A 200 10.24 -21.56 11.78
N LEU A 201 9.93 -20.33 11.34
CA LEU A 201 8.86 -19.52 11.91
C LEU A 201 7.48 -20.18 11.69
N ILE A 202 7.20 -20.67 10.49
CA ILE A 202 5.95 -21.37 10.18
C ILE A 202 5.78 -22.62 11.06
N LEU A 203 6.83 -23.43 11.18
CA LEU A 203 6.82 -24.64 12.02
C LEU A 203 6.62 -24.31 13.50
N LYS A 204 7.31 -23.27 14.00
CA LYS A 204 7.19 -22.79 15.38
C LYS A 204 5.77 -22.34 15.73
N GLU A 205 5.12 -21.62 14.82
CA GLU A 205 3.79 -21.05 15.03
C GLU A 205 2.67 -22.05 14.84
N GLY A 206 2.96 -23.18 14.18
CA GLY A 206 2.00 -24.18 13.78
C GLY A 206 1.49 -23.91 12.36
N PRO A 207 1.84 -24.74 11.36
CA PRO A 207 1.43 -24.56 9.97
C PRO A 207 -0.09 -24.55 9.75
N GLU A 208 -0.87 -25.05 10.70
CA GLU A 208 -2.34 -25.05 10.66
C GLU A 208 -2.98 -23.79 11.26
N THR A 209 -2.17 -22.85 11.78
CA THR A 209 -2.60 -21.57 12.37
C THR A 209 -2.40 -20.36 11.45
#